data_AF-A0AAW1KH34-F1
#
_entry.id   AF-A0AAW1KH34-F1
#
_cell.length_a   1.000
_cell.length_b   1.000
_cell.length_c   1.000
_cell.angle_alpha   90.00
_cell.angle_beta   90.00
_cell.angle_gamma   90.00
#
_symmetry.space_group_name_H-M   'P 1'
#
loop_
_entity.id
_entity.type
_entity.pdbx_description
1 polymer ?
#
loop_
_entity_poly.entity_id
_entity_poly.type
_entity_poly.pdbx_seq_one_letter_code
_entity_poly.pdbx_strand_id
1 'polypeptide(L)'
;MKIVIAFLIVSISFVQDSEQLQNLLNTKMHKCIECLCHARTGCYNRITCANYSINRSYWETAGSPSLPGDDPDDERSYTKCMQNENCILNTIVGYTSSFNNLDCNCDGLYDCQDMLKLHLSGDKCGEIMNQYSMDRFNNCAARNGLPRLSSNEKCKVEAEIFAIDNLTFTGNIKIEENIIISFFCLWLKGD
;
A
#
# COMPACT_ATOMS: atom_id res chain seq x y z
N MET A 1 -59.39 18.31 0.32
CA MET A 1 -58.06 17.79 0.73
C MET A 1 -57.60 16.85 -0.36
N LYS A 2 -56.85 17.27 -1.40
CA LYS A 2 -55.40 17.58 -1.44
C LYS A 2 -54.54 16.56 -0.71
N ILE A 3 -54.33 15.39 -1.31
CA ILE A 3 -53.11 14.59 -1.12
C ILE A 3 -52.67 14.12 -2.51
N VAL A 4 -52.05 15.02 -3.26
CA VAL A 4 -51.15 14.67 -4.36
C VAL A 4 -49.84 14.33 -3.67
N ILE A 5 -49.59 13.04 -3.42
CA ILE A 5 -48.26 12.60 -2.98
C ILE A 5 -47.38 12.66 -4.21
N ALA A 6 -46.60 13.74 -4.25
CA ALA A 6 -45.57 13.98 -5.23
C ALA A 6 -44.56 12.83 -5.20
N PHE A 7 -44.64 11.94 -6.20
CA PHE A 7 -43.53 11.08 -6.60
C PHE A 7 -42.46 11.94 -7.30
N LEU A 8 -41.89 12.89 -6.55
CA LEU A 8 -40.76 13.71 -7.00
C LEU A 8 -39.45 13.06 -6.54
N ILE A 9 -38.78 12.46 -7.52
CA ILE A 9 -37.33 12.49 -7.70
C ILE A 9 -36.53 11.88 -6.54
N VAL A 10 -36.32 10.58 -6.59
CA VAL A 10 -34.99 10.04 -6.33
C VAL A 10 -34.60 9.23 -7.55
N SER A 11 -34.39 9.94 -8.66
CA SER A 11 -33.44 9.48 -9.66
C SER A 11 -32.10 9.37 -8.93
N ILE A 12 -31.79 8.16 -8.46
CA ILE A 12 -30.42 7.78 -8.15
C ILE A 12 -29.72 7.89 -9.49
N SER A 13 -29.21 9.08 -9.80
CA SER A 13 -28.12 9.20 -10.74
C SER A 13 -27.08 8.23 -10.22
N PHE A 14 -26.86 7.13 -10.94
CA PHE A 14 -25.57 6.47 -10.88
C PHE A 14 -24.59 7.57 -11.30
N VAL A 15 -24.07 8.29 -10.31
CA VAL A 15 -22.87 9.09 -10.49
C VAL A 15 -21.83 8.02 -10.78
N GLN A 16 -21.57 7.76 -12.06
CA GLN A 16 -20.27 7.29 -12.46
C GLN A 16 -19.33 8.40 -11.99
N ASP A 17 -18.77 8.23 -10.79
CA ASP A 17 -17.63 9.01 -10.36
C ASP A 17 -16.57 8.75 -11.43
N SER A 18 -16.42 9.68 -12.38
CA SER A 18 -15.17 9.78 -13.09
C SER A 18 -14.18 10.15 -12.00
N GLU A 19 -13.39 9.18 -11.54
CA GLU A 19 -12.42 9.40 -10.49
C GLU A 19 -11.45 10.46 -11.01
N GLN A 20 -11.69 11.71 -10.60
CA GLN A 20 -10.86 12.82 -11.02
C GLN A 20 -9.47 12.59 -10.44
N LEU A 21 -8.46 12.69 -11.30
CA LEU A 21 -7.07 12.53 -10.92
C LEU A 21 -6.74 13.43 -9.73
N GLN A 22 -6.41 12.84 -8.57
CA GLN A 22 -6.12 13.60 -7.37
C GLN A 22 -4.87 14.45 -7.57
N ASN A 23 -4.84 15.68 -7.06
CA ASN A 23 -3.63 16.50 -7.10
C ASN A 23 -2.71 16.12 -5.93
N LEU A 24 -1.72 15.27 -6.21
CA LEU A 24 -0.77 14.78 -5.23
C LEU A 24 0.51 15.60 -5.18
N LEU A 25 0.68 16.60 -6.06
CA LEU A 25 1.88 17.43 -6.10
C LEU A 25 2.11 18.16 -4.77
N ASN A 26 3.38 18.22 -4.36
CA ASN A 26 3.85 18.86 -3.13
C ASN A 26 3.29 18.29 -1.81
N THR A 27 2.62 17.14 -1.85
CA THR A 27 2.12 16.46 -0.64
C THR A 27 3.20 15.57 0.01
N LYS A 28 2.90 15.02 1.19
CA LYS A 28 3.72 13.95 1.79
C LYS A 28 3.80 12.73 0.86
N MET A 29 2.73 12.44 0.11
CA MET A 29 2.71 11.35 -0.86
C MET A 29 3.67 11.61 -2.04
N HIS A 30 3.76 12.85 -2.53
CA HIS A 30 4.77 13.21 -3.54
C HIS A 30 6.18 12.92 -3.06
N LYS A 31 6.52 13.33 -1.83
CA LYS A 31 7.84 13.08 -1.23
C LYS A 31 8.12 11.59 -1.05
N CYS A 32 7.09 10.82 -0.65
CA CYS A 32 7.21 9.37 -0.57
C CYS A 32 7.58 8.76 -1.92
N ILE A 33 6.80 9.08 -2.97
CA ILE A 33 7.01 8.52 -4.30
C ILE A 33 8.33 9.00 -4.93
N GLU A 34 8.77 10.22 -4.62
CA GLU A 34 10.11 10.68 -4.96
C GLU A 34 11.20 9.75 -4.39
N CYS A 35 11.06 9.30 -3.14
CA CYS A 35 11.98 8.34 -2.53
C CYS A 35 11.88 6.93 -3.13
N LEU A 36 10.68 6.48 -3.50
CA LEU A 36 10.48 5.23 -4.26
C LEU A 36 11.26 5.26 -5.58
N CYS A 37 11.12 6.36 -6.31
CA CYS A 37 11.77 6.53 -7.60
C CYS A 37 13.29 6.62 -7.49
N HIS A 38 13.79 7.30 -6.45
CA HIS A 38 15.22 7.33 -6.16
C HIS A 38 15.76 5.93 -5.80
N ALA A 39 15.01 5.13 -5.04
CA ALA A 39 15.38 3.76 -4.70
C ALA A 39 15.49 2.87 -5.94
N ARG A 40 14.54 2.99 -6.87
CA ARG A 40 14.44 2.17 -8.08
C ARG A 40 15.47 2.56 -9.15
N THR A 41 15.65 3.85 -9.40
CA THR A 41 16.45 4.34 -10.55
C THR A 41 17.75 5.03 -10.17
N GLY A 42 17.89 5.48 -8.92
CA GLY A 42 18.95 6.41 -8.51
C GLY A 42 18.67 7.86 -8.89
N CYS A 43 17.55 8.16 -9.55
CA CYS A 43 17.13 9.51 -9.92
C CYS A 43 15.86 9.91 -9.14
N TYR A 44 15.73 11.20 -8.80
CA TYR A 44 14.51 11.77 -8.19
C TYR A 44 13.43 12.10 -9.24
N ASN A 45 13.69 11.83 -10.53
CA ASN A 45 12.78 12.16 -11.62
C ASN A 45 11.68 11.09 -11.80
N ARG A 46 10.42 11.51 -11.75
CA ARG A 46 9.26 10.62 -11.78
C ARG A 46 8.97 10.06 -13.18
N ILE A 47 9.23 10.83 -14.23
CA ILE A 47 9.10 10.37 -15.62
C ILE A 47 10.13 9.28 -15.92
N THR A 48 11.39 9.47 -15.50
CA THR A 48 12.41 8.42 -15.60
C THR A 48 12.00 7.17 -14.83
N CYS A 49 11.57 7.34 -13.59
CA CYS A 49 11.05 6.25 -12.76
C CYS A 49 9.92 5.45 -13.42
N ALA A 50 8.93 6.16 -13.97
CA ALA A 50 7.82 5.57 -14.71
C ALA A 50 8.33 4.75 -15.90
N ASN A 51 9.19 5.32 -16.74
CA ASN A 51 9.74 4.63 -17.92
C ASN A 51 10.49 3.32 -17.59
N TYR A 52 11.05 3.19 -16.39
CA TYR A 52 11.79 1.99 -15.96
C TYR A 52 10.99 1.00 -15.11
N SER A 53 9.79 1.38 -14.64
CA SER A 53 9.12 0.65 -13.54
C SER A 53 7.63 0.49 -13.74
N ILE A 54 7.01 1.31 -14.57
CA ILE A 54 5.58 1.28 -14.85
C ILE A 54 5.41 0.82 -16.29
N ASN A 55 4.84 -0.37 -16.46
CA ASN A 55 4.34 -0.83 -17.73
C ASN A 55 2.81 -0.65 -17.78
N ARG A 56 2.19 -1.02 -18.90
CA ARG A 56 0.75 -0.86 -19.07
C ARG A 56 -0.06 -1.68 -18.04
N SER A 57 0.32 -2.92 -17.78
CA SER A 57 -0.38 -3.76 -16.80
C SER A 57 -0.31 -3.19 -15.38
N TYR A 58 0.82 -2.58 -15.00
CA TYR A 58 0.94 -1.82 -13.74
C TYR A 58 -0.07 -0.68 -13.71
N TRP A 59 -0.17 0.11 -14.78
CA TRP A 59 -1.10 1.23 -14.87
C TRP A 59 -2.58 0.80 -14.88
N GLU A 60 -2.92 -0.29 -15.56
CA GLU A 60 -4.27 -0.87 -15.55
C GLU A 60 -4.64 -1.39 -14.16
N THR A 61 -3.70 -2.06 -13.48
CA THR A 61 -3.88 -2.51 -12.09
C THR A 61 -4.09 -1.33 -11.14
N ALA A 62 -3.53 -0.16 -11.46
CA ALA A 62 -3.75 1.07 -10.72
C ALA A 62 -5.11 1.74 -10.97
N GLY A 63 -5.98 1.15 -11.79
CA GLY A 63 -7.27 1.73 -12.20
C GLY A 63 -7.19 2.66 -13.41
N SER A 64 -6.12 2.57 -14.21
CA SER A 64 -5.93 3.35 -15.44
C SER A 64 -6.07 4.89 -15.26
N PRO A 65 -5.40 5.50 -14.26
CA PRO A 65 -5.52 6.93 -14.02
C PRO A 65 -5.15 7.72 -15.29
N SER A 66 -6.05 8.61 -15.70
CA SER A 66 -5.96 9.33 -16.97
C SER A 66 -6.09 10.84 -16.77
N LEU A 67 -5.57 11.61 -17.72
CA LEU A 67 -5.68 13.07 -17.65
C LEU A 67 -7.13 13.52 -17.88
N PRO A 68 -7.54 14.71 -17.40
CA PRO A 68 -8.90 15.20 -17.62
C PRO A 68 -9.28 15.24 -19.11
N GLY A 69 -10.38 14.57 -19.45
CA GLY A 69 -10.89 14.49 -20.81
C GLY A 69 -10.28 13.38 -21.68
N ASP A 70 -9.31 12.63 -21.17
CA ASP A 70 -8.82 11.41 -21.82
C ASP A 70 -9.68 10.20 -21.43
N ASP A 71 -9.73 9.20 -22.32
CA ASP A 71 -10.45 7.94 -22.12
C ASP A 71 -9.53 6.91 -21.44
N PRO A 72 -9.84 6.38 -20.25
CA PRO A 72 -9.00 5.41 -19.56
C PRO A 72 -8.81 4.08 -20.32
N ASP A 73 -9.64 3.79 -21.32
CA ASP A 73 -9.51 2.59 -22.16
C ASP A 73 -8.65 2.84 -23.43
N ASP A 74 -8.25 4.09 -23.72
CA ASP A 74 -7.39 4.43 -24.85
C ASP A 74 -5.90 4.23 -24.52
N GLU A 75 -5.17 3.48 -25.37
CA GLU A 75 -3.71 3.31 -25.34
C GLU A 75 -2.94 4.62 -25.16
N ARG A 76 -3.46 5.69 -25.76
CA ARG A 76 -2.80 7.00 -25.72
C ARG A 76 -2.86 7.62 -24.33
N SER A 77 -3.85 7.26 -23.51
CA SER A 77 -4.00 7.75 -22.14
C SER A 77 -2.88 7.25 -21.25
N TYR A 78 -2.49 5.97 -21.37
CA TYR A 78 -1.29 5.43 -20.73
C TYR A 78 -0.04 6.26 -21.09
N THR A 79 0.19 6.49 -22.38
CA THR A 79 1.40 7.19 -22.85
C THR A 79 1.46 8.63 -22.35
N LYS A 80 0.32 9.34 -22.38
CA LYS A 80 0.20 10.70 -21.83
C LYS A 80 0.41 10.71 -20.32
N CYS A 81 -0.17 9.75 -19.61
CA CYS A 81 -0.02 9.64 -18.16
C CYS A 81 1.44 9.48 -17.75
N MET A 82 2.21 8.62 -18.44
CA MET A 82 3.64 8.41 -18.16
C MET A 82 4.54 9.64 -18.46
N GLN A 83 3.98 10.70 -19.05
CA GLN A 83 4.64 12.00 -19.26
C GLN A 83 4.15 13.09 -18.31
N ASN A 84 3.20 12.79 -17.42
CA ASN A 84 2.63 13.73 -16.47
C ASN A 84 2.94 13.31 -15.03
N GLU A 85 3.63 14.18 -14.28
CA GLU A 85 4.08 13.85 -12.92
C GLU A 85 2.92 13.48 -11.99
N ASN A 86 1.84 14.25 -11.99
CA ASN A 86 0.70 13.98 -11.12
C ASN A 86 0.02 12.65 -11.48
N CYS A 87 -0.04 12.32 -12.78
CA CYS A 87 -0.62 11.06 -13.23
C CYS A 87 0.23 9.86 -12.81
N ILE A 88 1.56 9.97 -12.90
CA ILE A 88 2.50 8.96 -12.38
C ILE A 88 2.30 8.76 -10.87
N LEU A 89 2.14 9.85 -10.10
CA LEU A 89 1.90 9.75 -8.65
C LEU A 89 0.64 8.91 -8.36
N ASN A 90 -0.47 9.23 -9.02
CA ASN A 90 -1.72 8.48 -8.86
C ASN A 90 -1.58 7.03 -9.33
N THR A 91 -0.82 6.78 -10.39
CA THR A 91 -0.53 5.41 -10.87
C THR A 91 0.18 4.59 -9.81
N ILE A 92 1.19 5.15 -9.14
CA ILE A 92 1.91 4.43 -8.08
C ILE A 92 1.02 4.22 -6.85
N VAL A 93 0.22 5.21 -6.45
CA VAL A 93 -0.74 5.09 -5.34
C VAL A 93 -1.79 4.01 -5.65
N GLY A 94 -2.43 4.06 -6.81
CA GLY A 94 -3.46 3.09 -7.21
C GLY A 94 -2.90 1.67 -7.26
N TYR A 95 -1.73 1.48 -7.87
CA TYR A 95 -1.12 0.16 -7.94
C TYR A 95 -0.79 -0.40 -6.56
N THR A 96 -0.14 0.38 -5.71
CA THR A 96 0.27 -0.10 -4.37
C THR A 96 -0.92 -0.36 -3.46
N SER A 97 -1.96 0.47 -3.52
CA SER A 97 -3.19 0.25 -2.76
C SER A 97 -4.06 -0.90 -3.30
N SER A 98 -3.92 -1.29 -4.56
CA SER A 98 -4.64 -2.43 -5.17
C SER A 98 -4.39 -3.77 -4.45
N PHE A 99 -3.30 -3.89 -3.69
CA PHE A 99 -2.99 -5.03 -2.83
C PHE A 99 -3.71 -4.96 -1.48
N ASN A 100 -4.87 -4.31 -1.39
CA ASN A 100 -5.61 -4.08 -0.15
C ASN A 100 -4.78 -3.41 0.95
N ASN A 101 -3.93 -2.45 0.58
CA ASN A 101 -3.03 -1.76 1.52
C ASN A 101 -2.18 -2.73 2.36
N LEU A 102 -1.58 -3.73 1.69
CA LEU A 102 -0.77 -4.77 2.33
C LEU A 102 0.38 -4.18 3.14
N ASP A 103 0.40 -4.49 4.44
CA ASP A 103 1.53 -4.24 5.33
C ASP A 103 2.66 -5.25 5.00
N CYS A 104 3.75 -4.74 4.45
CA CYS A 104 4.88 -5.52 3.97
C CYS A 104 6.05 -5.55 4.96
N ASN A 105 5.98 -4.79 6.06
CA ASN A 105 7.03 -4.70 7.07
C ASN A 105 6.57 -5.16 8.48
N CYS A 106 5.29 -5.46 8.64
CA CYS A 106 4.64 -5.97 9.85
C CYS A 106 4.65 -4.97 11.02
N ASP A 107 4.61 -3.68 10.73
CA ASP A 107 4.50 -2.63 11.75
C ASP A 107 3.04 -2.24 12.07
N GLY A 108 2.08 -2.85 11.38
CA GLY A 108 0.64 -2.64 11.58
C GLY A 108 0.09 -1.42 10.84
N LEU A 109 0.89 -0.76 10.00
CA LEU A 109 0.49 0.39 9.19
C LEU A 109 0.70 0.08 7.71
N TYR A 110 -0.07 0.76 6.86
CA TYR A 110 0.24 0.87 5.44
C TYR A 110 0.81 2.25 5.19
N ASP A 111 2.12 2.30 4.89
CA ASP A 111 2.82 3.56 4.71
C ASP A 111 3.84 3.55 3.56
N CYS A 112 4.72 4.56 3.54
CA CYS A 112 5.69 4.74 2.47
C CYS A 112 6.69 3.56 2.35
N GLN A 113 6.99 2.87 3.45
CA GLN A 113 7.86 1.71 3.48
C GLN A 113 7.21 0.53 2.74
N ASP A 114 5.91 0.32 2.94
CA ASP A 114 5.14 -0.72 2.26
C ASP A 114 4.98 -0.41 0.79
N MET A 115 4.63 0.84 0.48
CA MET A 115 4.53 1.31 -0.90
C MET A 115 5.83 1.07 -1.68
N LEU A 116 7.01 1.23 -1.06
CA LEU A 116 8.27 0.88 -1.72
C LEU A 116 8.35 -0.61 -2.05
N LYS A 117 8.08 -1.47 -1.08
CA LYS A 117 8.15 -2.93 -1.26
C LYS A 117 7.16 -3.41 -2.33
N LEU A 118 5.94 -2.88 -2.31
CA LEU A 118 4.89 -3.15 -3.30
C LEU A 118 5.25 -2.61 -4.68
N HIS A 119 5.76 -1.38 -4.79
CA HIS A 119 6.17 -0.81 -6.07
C HIS A 119 7.29 -1.62 -6.73
N LEU A 120 8.24 -2.12 -5.93
CA LEU A 120 9.36 -2.89 -6.45
C LEU A 120 8.98 -4.34 -6.78
N SER A 121 8.05 -4.95 -6.04
CA SER A 121 7.90 -6.42 -6.05
C SER A 121 6.47 -6.95 -6.02
N GLY A 122 5.46 -6.08 -6.05
CA GLY A 122 4.08 -6.46 -5.81
C GLY A 122 3.87 -7.07 -4.42
N ASP A 123 2.95 -8.02 -4.34
CA ASP A 123 2.60 -8.80 -3.14
C ASP A 123 3.75 -9.62 -2.53
N LYS A 124 4.90 -9.68 -3.19
CA LYS A 124 6.11 -10.32 -2.65
C LYS A 124 6.79 -9.50 -1.56
N CYS A 125 6.44 -8.22 -1.37
CA CYS A 125 6.88 -7.40 -0.24
C CYS A 125 8.41 -7.33 -0.03
N GLY A 126 9.19 -7.20 -1.10
CA GLY A 126 10.61 -6.84 -1.05
C GLY A 126 11.60 -7.96 -1.36
N GLU A 127 11.16 -9.15 -1.76
CA GLU A 127 12.04 -10.30 -2.11
C GLU A 127 13.12 -9.97 -3.16
N ILE A 128 12.93 -8.91 -3.97
CA ILE A 128 13.86 -8.48 -5.03
C ILE A 128 14.59 -7.17 -4.72
N MET A 129 14.48 -6.63 -3.50
CA MET A 129 15.11 -5.37 -3.11
C MET A 129 16.55 -5.61 -2.66
N ASN A 130 17.51 -4.94 -3.34
CA ASN A 130 18.91 -4.96 -2.95
C ASN A 130 19.26 -3.83 -1.95
N GLN A 131 20.42 -3.94 -1.31
CA GLN A 131 20.88 -2.97 -0.33
C GLN A 131 20.98 -1.54 -0.87
N TYR A 132 21.40 -1.35 -2.13
CA TYR A 132 21.51 -0.02 -2.73
C TYR A 132 20.14 0.68 -2.85
N SER A 133 19.08 -0.07 -3.18
CA SER A 133 17.72 0.47 -3.22
C SER A 133 17.26 0.91 -1.83
N MET A 134 17.52 0.10 -0.80
CA MET A 134 17.19 0.46 0.59
C MET A 134 17.98 1.70 1.04
N ASP A 135 19.28 1.78 0.77
CA ASP A 135 20.11 2.93 1.15
C ASP A 135 19.62 4.21 0.49
N ARG A 136 19.29 4.15 -0.81
CA ARG A 136 18.74 5.29 -1.55
C ARG A 136 17.39 5.74 -0.97
N PHE A 137 16.49 4.80 -0.71
CA PHE A 137 15.22 5.10 -0.06
C PHE A 137 15.43 5.77 1.30
N ASN A 138 16.21 5.14 2.18
CA ASN A 138 16.44 5.63 3.54
C ASN A 138 17.10 7.01 3.58
N ASN A 139 18.04 7.27 2.67
CA ASN A 139 18.66 8.59 2.53
C ASN A 139 17.66 9.67 2.10
N CYS A 140 16.77 9.35 1.16
CA CYS A 140 15.71 10.26 0.74
C CYS A 140 14.67 10.46 1.85
N ALA A 141 14.25 9.38 2.51
CA ALA A 141 13.26 9.40 3.58
C ALA A 141 13.72 10.27 4.75
N ALA A 142 14.99 10.13 5.17
CA ALA A 142 15.58 10.97 6.22
C ALA A 142 15.50 12.47 5.90
N ARG A 143 15.78 12.86 4.65
CA ARG A 143 15.72 14.27 4.21
C ARG A 143 14.30 14.82 4.18
N ASN A 144 13.32 13.95 3.94
CA ASN A 144 11.92 14.32 3.80
C ASN A 144 11.09 14.11 5.08
N GLY A 145 11.71 13.67 6.18
CA GLY A 145 11.02 13.37 7.43
C GLY A 145 10.05 12.18 7.32
N LEU A 146 10.40 11.19 6.50
CA LEU A 146 9.63 9.97 6.28
C LEU A 146 10.22 8.80 7.09
N PRO A 147 9.39 7.80 7.44
CA PRO A 147 9.87 6.54 8.03
C PRO A 147 10.93 5.86 7.15
N ARG A 148 11.87 5.18 7.79
CA ARG A 148 13.00 4.48 7.14
C ARG A 148 12.82 2.98 7.30
N LEU A 149 13.20 2.23 6.28
CA LEU A 149 13.29 0.78 6.34
C LEU A 149 14.34 0.35 7.36
N SER A 150 13.92 -0.51 8.28
CA SER A 150 14.78 -1.18 9.27
C SER A 150 15.42 -2.46 8.71
N SER A 151 14.76 -3.13 7.76
CA SER A 151 15.27 -4.33 7.09
C SER A 151 14.68 -4.48 5.67
N ASN A 152 15.35 -5.30 4.85
CA ASN A 152 14.83 -5.77 3.55
C ASN A 152 13.98 -7.04 3.67
N GLU A 153 13.84 -7.59 4.87
CA GLU A 153 13.13 -8.86 5.05
C GLU A 153 11.64 -8.65 4.79
N LYS A 154 11.03 -9.62 4.10
CA LYS A 154 9.57 -9.74 4.08
C LYS A 154 9.10 -10.02 5.50
N CYS A 155 7.87 -9.58 5.82
CA CYS A 155 7.11 -10.09 6.95
C CYS A 155 7.33 -11.59 7.13
N LYS A 156 8.14 -11.95 8.13
CA LYS A 156 8.10 -13.29 8.71
C LYS A 156 6.91 -13.19 9.66
N VAL A 157 5.72 -13.48 9.15
CA VAL A 157 4.64 -13.86 10.07
C VAL A 157 5.22 -15.08 10.76
N GLU A 158 5.64 -14.93 12.01
CA GLU A 158 6.11 -16.04 12.81
C GLU A 158 5.04 -17.12 12.71
N ALA A 159 5.37 -18.19 12.00
CA ALA A 159 4.61 -19.43 12.02
C ALA A 159 4.77 -20.13 13.40
N GLU A 160 4.84 -19.36 14.49
CA GLU A 160 5.00 -19.83 15.86
C GLU A 160 3.66 -20.00 16.57
N ILE A 161 2.56 -20.23 15.82
CA ILE A 161 1.28 -20.67 16.40
C ILE A 161 0.89 -22.09 15.93
N PHE A 162 1.57 -22.69 14.94
CA PHE A 162 1.27 -24.06 14.48
C PHE A 162 2.31 -25.14 14.86
N ALA A 163 3.23 -24.83 15.77
CA ALA A 163 4.19 -25.82 16.30
C ALA A 163 3.84 -26.32 17.72
N ILE A 164 2.64 -26.05 18.24
CA ILE A 164 2.19 -26.56 19.55
C ILE A 164 1.31 -27.83 19.43
N ASP A 165 0.89 -28.21 18.22
CA ASP A 165 0.01 -29.38 18.03
C ASP A 165 0.74 -30.73 17.83
N ASN A 166 2.08 -30.77 17.92
CA ASN A 166 2.83 -32.02 17.74
C ASN A 166 3.91 -32.31 18.81
N LEU A 167 3.87 -31.66 19.96
CA LEU A 167 4.58 -32.18 21.13
C LEU A 167 3.71 -33.26 21.78
N THR A 168 3.91 -34.50 21.35
CA THR A 168 3.58 -35.67 22.16
C THR A 168 4.26 -35.50 23.51
N PHE A 169 3.44 -35.18 24.51
CA PHE A 169 3.83 -35.03 25.89
C PHE A 169 4.32 -36.39 26.43
N THR A 170 5.62 -36.63 26.31
CA THR A 170 6.33 -37.70 27.00
C THR A 170 7.31 -37.08 27.98
N GLY A 171 6.77 -36.48 29.05
CA GLY A 171 7.59 -35.91 30.10
C GLY A 171 6.77 -35.65 31.34
N ASN A 172 7.01 -36.45 32.40
CA ASN A 172 6.41 -36.27 33.72
C ASN A 172 6.67 -34.85 34.24
N ILE A 173 5.66 -33.98 34.23
CA ILE A 173 5.71 -32.70 34.93
C ILE A 173 5.35 -32.94 36.40
N LYS A 174 6.32 -32.71 37.28
CA LYS A 174 6.05 -32.42 38.70
C LYS A 174 5.37 -31.06 38.76
N ILE A 175 4.16 -31.04 39.28
CA ILE A 175 3.42 -29.82 39.59
C ILE A 175 4.05 -29.25 40.86
N GLU A 176 4.81 -28.15 40.75
CA GLU A 176 4.98 -27.24 41.87
C GLU A 176 3.87 -26.20 41.80
N GLU A 177 3.06 -26.14 42.86
CA GLU A 177 1.96 -25.22 43.04
C GLU A 177 2.49 -23.78 43.08
N ASN A 178 2.30 -23.00 42.00
CA ASN A 178 2.21 -21.53 42.04
C ASN A 178 1.86 -20.90 40.66
N ILE A 179 0.83 -21.43 39.99
CA ILE A 179 0.17 -20.72 38.88
C ILE A 179 -1.28 -20.46 39.27
N ILE A 180 -1.53 -19.31 39.88
CA ILE A 180 -2.83 -18.62 39.76
C ILE A 180 -2.52 -17.13 39.61
N ILE A 181 -3.26 -16.49 38.71
CA ILE A 181 -3.42 -15.04 38.50
C ILE A 181 -2.47 -14.42 37.47
N SER A 182 -2.89 -14.44 36.20
CA SER A 182 -3.23 -13.19 35.48
C SER A 182 -3.71 -13.45 34.03
N PHE A 183 -4.73 -14.30 33.87
CA PHE A 183 -5.43 -14.47 32.58
C PHE A 183 -6.80 -13.73 32.55
N PHE A 184 -7.01 -12.76 33.43
CA PHE A 184 -8.37 -12.26 33.73
C PHE A 184 -8.58 -10.75 33.45
N CYS A 185 -8.08 -10.19 32.34
CA CYS A 185 -8.29 -8.75 32.11
C CYS A 185 -8.67 -8.21 30.72
N LEU A 186 -8.90 -8.98 29.65
CA LEU A 186 -9.28 -8.36 28.37
C LEU A 186 -10.32 -9.11 27.52
N TRP A 187 -11.18 -9.91 28.15
CA TRP A 187 -12.43 -10.36 27.53
C TRP A 187 -13.59 -9.91 28.43
N LEU A 188 -14.58 -9.23 27.85
CA LEU A 188 -15.79 -8.66 28.46
C LEU A 188 -15.74 -7.17 28.90
N LYS A 189 -15.51 -6.27 27.95
CA LYS A 189 -16.20 -4.96 27.93
C LYS A 189 -16.91 -4.80 26.58
N GLY A 190 -18.16 -5.24 26.59
CA GLY A 190 -19.10 -5.24 25.48
C GLY A 190 -20.50 -5.48 26.03
N ASP A 191 -20.95 -4.52 26.83
CA ASP A 191 -22.34 -4.06 27.00
C ASP A 191 -22.27 -2.53 27.12
#